data_AF-A0A1G2K744-F1
#
_entry.id   AF-A0A1G2K744-F1
#
_cell.length_a   1.000
_cell.length_b   1.000
_cell.length_c   1.000
_cell.angle_alpha   90.00
_cell.angle_beta   90.00
_cell.angle_gamma   90.00
#
_symmetry.space_group_name_H-M   'P 1'
#
loop_
_entity.id
_entity.type
_entity.pdbx_description
1 polymer ?
#
loop_
_entity_poly.entity_id
_entity_poly.type
_entity_poly.pdbx_seq_one_letter_code
_entity_poly.pdbx_strand_id
1 'polypeptide(L)'
;MKLIQGYRIPLGGGKTTASTHISAYLTAFILAISLLTHGEAKEATGSDTLEYSHPVPLVVATRGPKPADIRGYAEYAAENAGLAPSTIRDLIRCESEWKLDAKGDNGASHGILQFKVPTFELYTKKYELDGYDIENPFHQIDLAALMIKDGYIYHWKNCGRKLGLIK
;
A
#
# COMPACT_ATOMS: atom_id res chain seq x y z
N MET A 1 -24.47 -21.89 61.11
CA MET A 1 -24.64 -23.33 60.81
C MET A 1 -26.00 -23.53 60.15
N LYS A 2 -26.05 -23.78 58.84
CA LYS A 2 -27.18 -24.30 58.06
C LYS A 2 -26.62 -24.93 56.77
N LEU A 3 -26.76 -26.26 56.64
CA LEU A 3 -26.71 -27.02 55.39
C LEU A 3 -28.02 -26.74 54.61
N ILE A 4 -28.24 -27.00 53.32
CA ILE A 4 -27.94 -28.15 52.43
C ILE A 4 -28.04 -27.65 50.96
N GLN A 5 -27.56 -28.47 50.01
CA GLN A 5 -28.18 -28.75 48.69
C GLN A 5 -27.63 -27.90 47.52
N GLY A 6 -26.93 -28.42 46.50
CA GLY A 6 -26.93 -29.77 45.92
C GLY A 6 -27.75 -29.78 44.63
N TYR A 7 -27.16 -29.38 43.49
CA TYR A 7 -27.71 -29.65 42.16
C TYR A 7 -26.60 -29.98 41.15
N ARG A 8 -26.78 -31.13 40.49
CA ARG A 8 -26.07 -31.64 39.31
C ARG A 8 -26.80 -31.22 38.03
N ILE A 9 -26.15 -31.53 36.89
CA ILE A 9 -26.65 -31.86 35.53
C ILE A 9 -26.25 -30.80 34.47
N PRO A 10 -25.88 -31.14 33.20
CA PRO A 10 -25.46 -32.42 32.61
C PRO A 10 -24.11 -32.36 31.85
N LEU A 11 -23.48 -33.54 31.74
CA LEU A 11 -22.67 -33.92 30.57
C LEU A 11 -23.62 -34.47 29.49
N GLY A 12 -23.56 -33.91 28.30
CA GLY A 12 -24.16 -34.40 27.05
C GLY A 12 -23.66 -33.46 25.95
N GLY A 13 -22.91 -33.90 24.94
CA GLY A 13 -23.14 -35.11 24.15
C GLY A 13 -23.69 -34.66 22.80
N GLY A 14 -22.84 -34.04 21.99
CA GLY A 14 -23.18 -33.58 20.64
C GLY A 14 -21.99 -33.82 19.71
N LYS A 15 -22.00 -34.96 19.03
CA LYS A 15 -21.12 -35.26 17.90
C LYS A 15 -21.53 -34.38 16.73
N THR A 16 -20.60 -33.61 16.18
CA THR A 16 -20.66 -33.19 14.76
C THR A 16 -19.27 -33.32 14.16
N THR A 17 -19.08 -34.50 13.57
CA THR A 17 -18.41 -34.76 12.29
C THR A 17 -17.38 -33.75 11.82
N ALA A 18 -16.13 -34.22 11.77
CA ALA A 18 -15.07 -33.72 10.92
C ALA A 18 -15.60 -33.44 9.50
N SER A 19 -15.51 -32.18 9.07
CA SER A 19 -15.60 -31.81 7.67
C SER A 19 -14.18 -31.74 7.12
N THR A 20 -13.58 -32.92 6.93
CA THR A 20 -12.54 -33.08 5.90
C THR A 20 -13.19 -32.91 4.53
N HIS A 21 -12.41 -32.47 3.54
CA HIS A 21 -12.77 -32.21 2.14
C HIS A 21 -13.30 -30.79 1.87
N ILE A 22 -12.38 -29.85 1.66
CA ILE A 22 -12.20 -29.12 0.38
C ILE A 22 -10.78 -28.56 0.42
N SER A 23 -9.83 -29.29 -0.17
CA SER A 23 -8.68 -28.71 -0.91
C SER A 23 -7.87 -29.87 -1.52
N ALA A 24 -8.52 -30.66 -2.36
CA ALA A 24 -7.88 -31.70 -3.18
C ALA A 24 -7.96 -31.35 -4.67
N TYR A 25 -7.90 -30.05 -4.99
CA TYR A 25 -7.79 -29.54 -6.36
C TYR A 25 -6.54 -28.68 -6.53
N LEU A 26 -5.43 -29.09 -5.90
CA LEU A 26 -4.12 -28.44 -6.07
C LEU A 26 -3.03 -29.36 -6.64
N THR A 27 -3.41 -30.48 -7.26
CA THR A 27 -2.47 -31.45 -7.84
C THR A 27 -3.02 -32.11 -9.10
N ALA A 28 -3.38 -31.33 -10.14
CA ALA A 28 -3.69 -31.90 -11.47
C ALA A 28 -3.70 -30.86 -12.63
N PHE A 29 -2.91 -29.78 -12.58
CA PHE A 29 -2.83 -28.83 -13.71
C PHE A 29 -1.40 -28.43 -14.10
N ILE A 30 -0.39 -29.11 -13.58
CA ILE A 30 1.01 -28.98 -14.00
C ILE A 30 1.43 -30.34 -14.58
N LEU A 31 0.81 -30.78 -15.67
CA LEU A 31 1.22 -31.96 -16.46
C LEU A 31 0.47 -32.05 -17.82
N ALA A 32 0.16 -30.90 -18.43
CA ALA A 32 -0.49 -30.86 -19.75
C ALA A 32 0.00 -29.67 -20.62
N ILE A 33 1.23 -29.21 -20.42
CA ILE A 33 1.93 -28.28 -21.34
C ILE A 33 3.29 -28.90 -21.69
N SER A 34 3.27 -30.12 -22.23
CA SER A 34 4.48 -30.79 -22.73
C SER A 34 4.31 -31.40 -24.12
N LEU A 35 3.22 -31.11 -24.82
CA LEU A 35 2.97 -31.58 -26.18
C LEU A 35 2.36 -30.41 -26.97
N LEU A 36 2.90 -30.16 -28.17
CA LEU A 36 2.69 -29.00 -29.05
C LEU A 36 3.63 -27.84 -28.68
N THR A 37 4.88 -27.79 -29.15
CA THR A 37 5.20 -27.61 -30.57
C THR A 37 6.61 -28.15 -30.89
N HIS A 38 6.70 -29.25 -31.65
CA HIS A 38 7.88 -29.53 -32.48
C HIS A 38 7.62 -28.90 -33.85
N GLY A 39 8.12 -27.69 -34.04
CA GLY A 39 8.20 -27.03 -35.33
C GLY A 39 9.67 -26.82 -35.65
N GLU A 40 10.15 -27.54 -36.66
CA GLU A 40 11.53 -27.48 -37.16
C GLU A 40 11.94 -26.03 -37.48
N ALA A 41 12.92 -25.51 -36.74
CA ALA A 41 13.63 -24.30 -37.12
C ALA A 41 14.84 -24.71 -37.97
N LYS A 42 14.74 -24.41 -39.27
CA LYS A 42 15.81 -24.58 -40.24
C LYS A 42 17.04 -23.78 -39.84
N GLU A 43 18.17 -24.47 -39.92
CA GLU A 43 19.52 -23.93 -39.89
C GLU A 43 19.70 -22.97 -41.08
N ALA A 44 19.93 -21.70 -40.77
CA ALA A 44 20.43 -20.71 -41.72
C ALA A 44 21.71 -20.11 -41.15
N THR A 45 22.80 -20.55 -41.74
CA THR A 45 24.16 -20.04 -41.60
C THR A 45 24.27 -18.58 -42.03
N GLY A 46 25.06 -17.82 -41.26
CA GLY A 46 25.76 -16.64 -41.76
C GLY A 46 25.09 -15.29 -41.48
N SER A 47 25.61 -14.57 -40.48
CA SER A 47 26.38 -13.34 -40.72
C SER A 47 26.66 -12.69 -39.39
N ASP A 48 27.94 -12.71 -39.02
CA ASP A 48 28.52 -11.98 -37.91
C ASP A 48 28.34 -10.47 -38.17
N THR A 49 27.38 -9.86 -37.49
CA THR A 49 27.29 -8.41 -37.33
C THR A 49 27.13 -8.17 -35.84
N LEU A 50 28.25 -7.87 -35.19
CA LEU A 50 28.27 -7.28 -33.85
C LEU A 50 27.57 -5.93 -33.92
N GLU A 51 26.24 -5.95 -33.76
CA GLU A 51 25.44 -4.77 -33.51
C GLU A 51 25.78 -4.30 -32.10
N TYR A 52 26.71 -3.34 -32.02
CA TYR A 52 27.04 -2.64 -30.79
C TYR A 52 25.78 -1.88 -30.33
N SER A 53 25.00 -2.52 -29.45
CA SER A 53 23.92 -1.89 -28.72
C SER A 53 24.55 -0.77 -27.89
N HIS A 54 24.40 0.46 -28.35
CA HIS A 54 24.78 1.61 -27.55
C HIS A 54 23.94 1.56 -26.28
N PRO A 55 24.54 1.65 -25.08
CA PRO A 55 23.76 1.80 -23.87
C PRO A 55 22.94 3.07 -24.03
N VAL A 56 21.60 2.93 -24.06
CA VAL A 56 20.68 4.06 -23.95
C VAL A 56 21.14 4.84 -22.73
N PRO A 57 21.53 6.12 -22.85
CA PRO A 57 21.84 6.92 -21.69
C PRO A 57 20.61 6.86 -20.79
N LEU A 58 20.77 6.27 -19.60
CA LEU A 58 19.83 6.49 -18.52
C LEU A 58 19.80 7.99 -18.34
N VAL A 59 18.79 8.65 -18.90
CA VAL A 59 18.49 10.05 -18.61
C VAL A 59 18.09 10.01 -17.15
N VAL A 60 19.09 10.17 -16.28
CA VAL A 60 18.90 10.54 -14.89
C VAL A 60 18.23 11.90 -15.01
N ALA A 61 16.89 11.90 -15.03
CA ALA A 61 16.10 13.10 -15.01
C ALA A 61 16.62 13.88 -13.81
N THR A 62 17.37 14.95 -14.07
CA THR A 62 17.90 15.82 -13.03
C THR A 62 16.68 16.40 -12.34
N ARG A 63 16.32 15.81 -11.20
CA ARG A 63 15.14 16.21 -10.44
C ARG A 63 15.34 17.67 -10.03
N GLY A 64 14.29 18.47 -10.18
CA GLY A 64 14.31 19.86 -9.77
C GLY A 64 14.64 19.99 -8.27
N PRO A 65 15.04 21.19 -7.82
CA PRO A 65 15.31 21.41 -6.41
C PRO A 65 14.08 21.10 -5.56
N LYS A 66 14.27 20.50 -4.39
CA LYS A 66 13.22 20.26 -3.40
C LYS A 66 12.53 21.60 -3.06
N PRO A 67 11.22 21.75 -3.31
CA PRO A 67 10.52 23.00 -3.03
C PRO A 67 10.49 23.31 -1.54
N ALA A 68 10.57 24.59 -1.19
CA ALA A 68 10.47 25.07 0.19
C ALA A 68 9.01 25.32 0.62
N ASP A 69 8.12 25.59 -0.32
CA ASP A 69 6.70 25.78 -0.03
C ASP A 69 5.96 24.44 0.02
N ILE A 70 4.93 24.37 0.85
CA ILE A 70 4.21 23.12 1.13
C ILE A 70 3.44 22.57 -0.08
N ARG A 71 3.02 23.44 -1.01
CA ARG A 71 2.25 23.03 -2.19
C ARG A 71 3.16 22.37 -3.22
N GLY A 72 4.27 23.02 -3.54
CA GLY A 72 5.32 22.45 -4.38
C GLY A 72 5.88 21.17 -3.76
N TYR A 73 6.05 21.14 -2.43
CA TYR A 73 6.54 19.94 -1.77
C TYR A 73 5.58 18.74 -1.90
N ALA A 74 4.27 18.96 -1.81
CA ALA A 74 3.28 17.90 -2.01
C ALA A 74 3.36 17.28 -3.41
N GLU A 75 3.52 18.10 -4.44
CA GLU A 75 3.69 17.64 -5.83
C GLU A 75 5.01 16.89 -6.00
N TYR A 76 6.11 17.45 -5.48
CA TYR A 76 7.43 16.83 -5.47
C TYR A 76 7.44 15.46 -4.77
N ALA A 77 6.79 15.33 -3.61
CA ALA A 77 6.72 14.06 -2.88
C ALA A 77 5.90 13.00 -3.63
N ALA A 78 4.78 13.42 -4.26
CA ALA A 78 3.96 12.54 -5.08
C ALA A 78 4.77 11.97 -6.26
N GLU A 79 5.48 12.83 -6.99
CA GLU A 79 6.32 12.43 -8.13
C GLU A 79 7.44 11.46 -7.70
N ASN A 80 8.12 11.74 -6.58
CA ASN A 80 9.16 10.86 -6.05
C ASN A 80 8.63 9.48 -5.64
N ALA A 81 7.36 9.41 -5.25
CA ALA A 81 6.69 8.14 -4.96
C ALA A 81 6.13 7.44 -6.21
N GLY A 82 6.26 8.03 -7.40
CA GLY A 82 5.71 7.50 -8.65
C GLY A 82 4.20 7.72 -8.81
N LEU A 83 3.64 8.70 -8.10
CA LEU A 83 2.24 9.08 -8.16
C LEU A 83 2.04 10.26 -9.11
N ALA A 84 0.80 10.50 -9.55
CA ALA A 84 0.48 11.74 -10.25
C ALA A 84 0.75 12.94 -9.33
N PRO A 85 1.34 14.05 -9.80
CA PRO A 85 1.72 15.20 -8.96
C PRO A 85 0.55 15.76 -8.13
N SER A 86 -0.66 15.70 -8.70
CA SER A 86 -1.87 16.18 -8.05
C SER A 86 -2.35 15.31 -6.88
N THR A 87 -1.88 14.07 -6.75
CA THR A 87 -2.43 13.07 -5.80
C THR A 87 -2.40 13.58 -4.36
N ILE A 88 -1.22 13.97 -3.87
CA ILE A 88 -1.06 14.43 -2.48
C ILE A 88 -1.69 15.81 -2.29
N ARG A 89 -1.52 16.70 -3.27
CA ARG A 89 -2.12 18.04 -3.26
C ARG A 89 -3.64 18.00 -3.12
N ASP A 90 -4.29 17.14 -3.90
CA ASP A 90 -5.75 17.02 -3.91
C ASP A 90 -6.24 16.29 -2.65
N LEU A 91 -5.46 15.35 -2.11
CA LEU A 91 -5.73 14.71 -0.83
C LEU A 91 -5.68 15.71 0.33
N ILE A 92 -4.62 16.51 0.43
CA ILE A 92 -4.50 17.59 1.43
C ILE A 92 -5.70 18.53 1.37
N ARG A 93 -6.05 18.97 0.15
CA ARG A 93 -7.19 19.86 -0.05
C ARG A 93 -8.48 19.24 0.50
N CYS A 94 -8.67 17.93 0.30
CA CYS A 94 -9.86 17.24 0.78
C CYS A 94 -9.87 17.02 2.30
N GLU A 95 -8.71 16.73 2.91
CA GLU A 95 -8.61 16.39 4.33
C GLU A 95 -8.66 17.61 5.26
N SER A 96 -7.98 18.69 4.90
CA SER A 96 -7.78 19.84 5.80
C SER A 96 -8.00 21.20 5.14
N GLU A 97 -8.30 21.25 3.84
CA GLU A 97 -8.32 22.50 3.07
C GLU A 97 -7.00 23.32 3.23
N TRP A 98 -5.87 22.62 3.36
CA TRP A 98 -4.53 23.21 3.61
C TRP A 98 -4.32 23.81 5.01
N LYS A 99 -5.20 23.54 5.96
CA LYS A 99 -5.02 23.96 7.35
C LYS A 99 -3.95 23.09 8.04
N LEU A 100 -2.80 23.69 8.35
CA LEU A 100 -1.63 22.99 8.87
C LEU A 100 -1.85 22.39 10.27
N ASP A 101 -2.66 23.06 11.10
CA ASP A 101 -2.96 22.71 12.48
C ASP A 101 -4.36 22.06 12.64
N ALA A 102 -4.92 21.53 11.54
CA ALA A 102 -6.26 20.96 11.56
C ALA A 102 -6.38 19.81 12.57
N LYS A 103 -7.51 19.78 13.29
CA LYS A 103 -7.86 18.71 14.23
C LYS A 103 -9.24 18.19 13.84
N GLY A 104 -9.27 16.92 13.42
CA GLY A 104 -10.47 16.22 12.99
C GLY A 104 -10.81 15.08 13.95
N ASP A 105 -11.96 14.44 13.74
CA ASP A 105 -12.41 13.29 14.54
C ASP A 105 -12.35 13.56 16.06
N ASN A 106 -12.87 14.70 16.51
CA ASN A 106 -12.81 15.14 17.91
C ASN A 106 -11.38 15.20 18.49
N GLY A 107 -10.39 15.51 17.65
CA GLY A 107 -8.98 15.62 18.04
C GLY A 107 -8.15 14.35 17.83
N ALA A 108 -8.73 13.28 17.26
CA ALA A 108 -8.00 12.05 16.98
C ALA A 108 -7.19 12.07 15.68
N SER A 109 -7.45 13.04 14.80
CA SER A 109 -6.83 13.17 13.48
C SER A 109 -6.11 14.52 13.34
N HIS A 110 -4.86 14.51 12.89
CA HIS A 110 -3.89 15.59 13.07
C HIS A 110 -3.35 16.18 11.76
N GLY A 111 -3.37 17.51 11.69
CA GLY A 111 -2.67 18.34 10.71
C GLY A 111 -3.14 18.16 9.27
N ILE A 112 -2.25 18.50 8.34
CA ILE A 112 -2.59 18.74 6.94
C ILE A 112 -3.19 17.52 6.21
N LEU A 113 -2.84 16.30 6.62
CA LEU A 113 -3.33 15.04 6.08
C LEU A 113 -4.19 14.26 7.07
N GLN A 114 -4.59 14.88 8.19
CA GLN A 114 -5.53 14.31 9.15
C GLN A 114 -5.12 12.90 9.64
N PHE A 115 -3.83 12.68 9.89
CA PHE A 115 -3.33 11.39 10.37
C PHE A 115 -3.83 11.06 11.78
N LYS A 116 -4.18 9.79 12.00
CA LYS A 116 -4.32 9.25 13.37
C LYS A 116 -2.96 8.85 13.90
N VAL A 117 -2.68 9.16 15.18
CA VAL A 117 -1.41 8.86 15.84
C VAL A 117 -0.96 7.40 15.66
N PRO A 118 -1.82 6.37 15.91
CA PRO A 118 -1.38 4.98 15.76
C PRO A 118 -1.04 4.60 14.33
N THR A 119 -1.72 5.20 13.34
CA THR A 119 -1.40 5.00 11.92
C THR A 119 -0.06 5.64 11.59
N PHE A 120 0.14 6.89 12.01
CA PHE A 120 1.39 7.61 11.75
C PHE A 120 2.59 6.82 12.31
N GLU A 121 2.55 6.46 13.60
CA GLU A 121 3.61 5.69 14.27
C GLU A 121 3.88 4.33 13.64
N LEU A 122 2.82 3.61 13.25
CA LEU A 122 2.95 2.30 12.60
C LEU A 122 3.73 2.42 11.30
N TYR A 123 3.39 3.41 10.46
CA TYR A 123 3.97 3.53 9.13
C TYR A 123 5.33 4.22 9.13
N THR A 124 5.60 5.17 10.03
CA THR A 124 6.96 5.71 10.20
C THR A 124 7.93 4.61 10.63
N LYS A 125 7.51 3.73 11.55
CA LYS A 125 8.29 2.54 11.92
C LYS A 125 8.46 1.57 10.76
N LYS A 126 7.39 1.30 9.99
CA LYS A 126 7.43 0.39 8.83
C LYS A 126 8.44 0.86 7.77
N TYR A 127 8.56 2.16 7.57
CA TYR A 127 9.44 2.76 6.57
C TYR A 127 10.79 3.24 7.13
N GLU A 128 11.10 2.94 8.39
CA GLU A 128 12.36 3.32 9.04
C GLU A 128 12.61 4.85 9.01
N LEU A 129 11.53 5.62 9.20
CA LEU A 129 11.51 7.10 9.16
C LEU A 129 11.74 7.68 10.56
N ASP A 130 12.94 7.49 11.08
CA ASP A 130 13.31 7.97 12.41
C ASP A 130 13.23 9.52 12.51
N GLY A 131 12.70 10.01 13.63
CA GLY A 131 12.55 11.44 13.89
C GLY A 131 11.39 12.12 13.16
N TYR A 132 10.55 11.37 12.45
CA TYR A 132 9.30 11.91 11.90
C TYR A 132 8.36 12.35 13.02
N ASP A 133 7.70 13.49 12.76
CA ASP A 133 6.85 14.19 13.70
C ASP A 133 5.49 14.41 13.03
N ILE A 134 4.43 13.96 13.70
CA ILE A 134 3.06 14.08 13.19
C ILE A 134 2.61 15.54 13.08
N GLU A 135 3.16 16.47 13.86
CA GLU A 135 2.78 17.89 13.75
C GLU A 135 3.58 18.61 12.65
N ASN A 136 4.57 17.96 12.02
CA ASN A 136 5.32 18.49 10.89
C ASN A 136 4.63 18.13 9.56
N PRO A 137 4.14 19.11 8.78
CA PRO A 137 3.37 18.83 7.57
C PRO A 137 4.22 18.20 6.44
N PHE A 138 5.53 18.44 6.41
CA PHE A 138 6.43 17.80 5.43
C PHE A 138 6.57 16.30 5.72
N HIS A 139 6.69 15.92 6.99
CA HIS A 139 6.73 14.52 7.42
C HIS A 139 5.42 13.79 7.10
N GLN A 140 4.27 14.45 7.30
CA GLN A 140 2.99 13.89 6.89
C GLN A 140 2.92 13.66 5.37
N ILE A 141 3.39 14.61 4.56
CA ILE A 141 3.41 14.51 3.10
C ILE A 141 4.25 13.32 2.63
N ASP A 142 5.48 13.22 3.14
CA ASP A 142 6.41 12.13 2.79
C ASP A 142 5.81 10.77 3.15
N LEU A 143 5.26 10.65 4.36
CA LEU A 143 4.63 9.41 4.82
C LEU A 143 3.42 9.04 3.96
N ALA A 144 2.54 10.00 3.65
CA ALA A 144 1.36 9.73 2.83
C ALA A 144 1.73 9.30 1.41
N ALA A 145 2.76 9.91 0.81
CA ALA A 145 3.23 9.52 -0.52
C ALA A 145 3.71 8.06 -0.55
N LEU A 146 4.50 7.63 0.44
CA LEU A 146 4.94 6.25 0.59
C LEU A 146 3.76 5.29 0.83
N MET A 147 2.85 5.67 1.72
CA MET A 147 1.66 4.85 2.02
C MET A 147 0.79 4.64 0.78
N ILE A 148 0.54 5.69 0.00
CA ILE A 148 -0.31 5.60 -1.20
C ILE A 148 0.37 4.78 -2.29
N LYS A 149 1.68 4.95 -2.49
CA LYS A 149 2.48 4.12 -3.40
C LYS A 149 2.32 2.62 -3.11
N ASP A 150 2.25 2.25 -1.83
CA ASP A 150 2.11 0.85 -1.40
C ASP A 150 0.65 0.38 -1.23
N GLY A 151 -0.33 1.18 -1.70
CA GLY A 151 -1.74 0.79 -1.70
C GLY A 151 -2.50 1.06 -0.39
N TYR A 152 -1.95 1.86 0.51
CA TYR A 152 -2.55 2.19 1.81
C TYR A 152 -3.46 3.43 1.80
N ILE A 153 -3.97 3.83 0.62
CA ILE A 153 -4.89 4.97 0.46
C ILE A 153 -6.19 4.82 1.29
N TYR A 154 -6.56 3.59 1.66
CA TYR A 154 -7.77 3.32 2.44
C TYR A 154 -7.78 3.95 3.85
N HIS A 155 -6.64 4.42 4.37
CA HIS A 155 -6.60 5.21 5.61
C HIS A 155 -7.28 6.57 5.45
N TRP A 156 -7.35 7.09 4.23
CA TRP A 156 -8.11 8.29 3.85
C TRP A 156 -9.41 7.91 3.13
N LYS A 157 -10.13 6.91 3.62
CA LYS A 157 -11.27 6.28 2.93
C LYS A 157 -12.26 7.27 2.30
N ASN A 158 -12.62 8.33 3.01
CA ASN A 158 -13.61 9.30 2.55
C ASN A 158 -13.05 10.15 1.39
N CYS A 159 -11.86 10.73 1.55
CA CYS A 159 -11.24 11.53 0.49
C CYS A 159 -10.71 10.67 -0.66
N GLY A 160 -10.11 9.51 -0.37
CA GLY A 160 -9.68 8.55 -1.37
C GLY A 160 -10.81 8.11 -2.31
N ARG A 161 -12.05 7.95 -1.80
CA ARG A 161 -13.23 7.71 -2.64
C ARG A 161 -13.65 8.94 -3.45
N LYS A 162 -13.73 10.12 -2.83
CA LYS A 162 -14.09 11.37 -3.51
C LYS A 162 -13.14 11.69 -4.69
N LEU A 163 -11.86 11.33 -4.53
CA LEU A 163 -10.81 11.56 -5.52
C LEU A 163 -10.66 10.41 -6.53
N GLY A 164 -11.45 9.34 -6.42
CA GLY A 164 -11.34 8.18 -7.32
C GLY A 164 -10.06 7.36 -7.15
N LEU A 165 -9.37 7.48 -6.00
CA LEU A 165 -8.15 6.72 -5.66
C LEU A 165 -8.48 5.35 -5.07
N ILE A 166 -9.73 5.13 -4.65
CA ILE A 166 -10.27 3.85 -4.19
C ILE A 166 -11.40 3.46 -5.12
N LYS A 167 -11.30 2.27 -5.71
CA LYS A 167 -12.34 1.68 -6.57
C LYS A 167 -13.40 0.94 -5.75
#